data_AF-A0A930ECQ8-F1
#
_entry.id   AF-A0A930ECQ8-F1
#
_cell.length_a   1.000
_cell.length_b   1.000
_cell.length_c   1.000
_cell.angle_alpha   90.00
_cell.angle_beta   90.00
_cell.angle_gamma   90.00
#
_symmetry.space_group_name_H-M   'P 1'
#
loop_
_entity.id
_entity.type
_entity.pdbx_description
1 polymer ?
#
loop_
_entity_poly.entity_id
_entity_poly.type
_entity_poly.pdbx_seq_one_letter_code
_entity_poly.pdbx_strand_id
1 'polypeptide(L)'
;SQEQAALVQEAVPEAVYDPVSRILKVEPAGGYKRTGAGGVVAVCSAGTADISVAEEAAQTAEYFGAEVIRVYDIGVSGIHRLLSKVDIIRSADAVVAVAGMEGALPTVLGGLVRNPVIAVPTSVGYGANFHGLSALITMINSCANGISVVNIDNGYGAGYIATQIGRLAAAGR
;
A
#
# COMPACT_ATOMS: atom_id res chain seq x y z
N SER A 1 4.15 -10.34 15.64
CA SER A 1 5.48 -9.96 16.19
C SER A 1 6.51 -11.01 15.81
N GLN A 2 7.80 -10.74 15.96
CA GLN A 2 8.85 -11.74 15.68
C GLN A 2 8.71 -13.01 16.54
N GLU A 3 8.30 -12.85 17.80
CA GLU A 3 8.01 -13.98 18.69
C GLU A 3 6.85 -14.85 18.17
N GLN A 4 5.74 -14.22 17.77
CA GLN A 4 4.62 -14.95 17.17
C GLN A 4 5.01 -15.63 15.86
N ALA A 5 5.86 -14.98 15.05
CA ALA A 5 6.36 -15.57 13.82
C ALA A 5 7.19 -16.83 14.10
N ALA A 6 8.07 -16.80 15.10
CA ALA A 6 8.88 -17.96 15.49
C ALA A 6 8.01 -19.16 15.87
N LEU A 7 6.93 -18.95 16.63
CA LEU A 7 5.98 -20.02 16.99
C LEU A 7 5.31 -20.65 15.77
N VAL A 8 4.96 -19.85 14.76
CA VAL A 8 4.39 -20.38 13.51
C VAL A 8 5.44 -21.12 12.69
N GLN A 9 6.68 -20.64 12.68
CA GLN A 9 7.79 -21.26 11.94
C GLN A 9 8.20 -22.63 12.51
N GLU A 10 7.96 -22.89 13.79
CA GLU A 10 8.11 -24.23 14.37
C GLU A 10 7.16 -25.26 13.73
N ALA A 11 5.92 -24.84 13.42
CA ALA A 11 4.91 -25.69 12.79
C ALA A 11 4.97 -25.65 11.25
N VAL A 12 5.41 -24.53 10.68
CA VAL A 12 5.48 -24.29 9.23
C VAL A 12 6.86 -23.73 8.89
N PRO A 13 7.89 -24.59 8.71
CA PRO A 13 9.27 -24.16 8.48
C PRO A 13 9.48 -23.33 7.20
N GLU A 14 8.53 -23.42 6.26
CA GLU A 14 8.52 -22.68 5.00
C GLU A 14 8.04 -21.23 5.16
N ALA A 15 7.50 -20.86 6.33
CA ALA A 15 7.02 -19.52 6.58
C ALA A 15 8.19 -18.54 6.74
N VAL A 16 8.11 -17.42 6.02
CA VAL A 16 9.10 -16.34 6.02
C VAL A 16 8.48 -15.11 6.67
N TYR A 17 9.16 -14.60 7.70
CA TYR A 17 8.79 -13.36 8.38
C TYR A 17 9.61 -12.19 7.86
N ASP A 18 8.95 -11.12 7.45
CA ASP A 18 9.60 -9.86 7.09
C ASP A 18 9.46 -8.85 8.23
N PRO A 19 10.57 -8.37 8.84
CA PRO A 19 10.51 -7.51 10.00
C PRO A 19 10.02 -6.08 9.70
N VAL A 20 10.09 -5.64 8.44
CA VAL A 20 9.67 -4.28 8.02
C VAL A 20 8.15 -4.22 7.91
N SER A 21 7.55 -5.09 7.09
CA SER A 21 6.10 -5.19 6.93
C SER A 21 5.41 -5.89 8.09
N ARG A 22 6.17 -6.68 8.88
CA ARG A 22 5.66 -7.60 9.91
C ARG A 22 4.74 -8.70 9.36
N ILE A 23 4.80 -8.96 8.05
CA ILE A 23 4.10 -10.07 7.41
C ILE A 23 4.82 -11.38 7.70
N LEU A 24 4.02 -12.41 7.93
CA LEU A 24 4.43 -13.80 7.85
C LEU A 24 3.72 -14.44 6.65
N LYS A 25 4.47 -15.03 5.73
CA LYS A 25 3.92 -15.66 4.52
C LYS A 25 4.63 -16.96 4.19
N VAL A 26 3.93 -17.89 3.54
CA VAL A 26 4.52 -19.10 2.97
C VAL A 26 4.61 -18.88 1.46
N GLU A 27 5.80 -19.03 0.90
CA GLU A 27 5.98 -18.93 -0.55
C GLU A 27 6.14 -20.33 -1.16
N PRO A 28 5.51 -20.62 -2.31
CA PRO A 28 5.74 -21.89 -2.99
C PRO A 28 7.21 -22.02 -3.40
N ALA A 29 7.71 -23.26 -3.49
CA ALA A 29 9.06 -23.53 -3.94
C ALA A 29 9.34 -22.88 -5.31
N GLY A 30 10.28 -21.93 -5.36
CA GLY A 30 10.58 -21.12 -6.54
C GLY A 30 9.95 -19.72 -6.57
N GLY A 31 9.24 -19.33 -5.51
CA GLY A 31 8.60 -18.01 -5.36
C GLY A 31 7.30 -17.88 -6.14
N TYR A 32 6.55 -16.81 -5.88
CA TYR A 32 5.38 -16.48 -6.69
C TYR A 32 5.83 -16.03 -8.08
N LYS A 33 5.38 -16.72 -9.13
CA LYS A 33 5.51 -16.20 -10.49
C LYS A 33 4.70 -14.91 -10.56
N ARG A 34 5.39 -13.77 -10.71
CA ARG A 34 4.80 -12.49 -11.07
C ARG A 34 4.36 -12.59 -12.53
N THR A 35 3.17 -13.14 -12.74
CA THR A 35 2.63 -13.42 -14.07
C THR A 35 1.97 -12.19 -14.69
N GLY A 36 1.92 -11.05 -13.99
CA GLY A 36 1.12 -9.89 -14.35
C GLY A 36 -0.39 -10.14 -14.24
N ALA A 37 -0.82 -11.34 -13.85
CA ALA A 37 -2.23 -11.70 -13.72
C ALA A 37 -2.95 -10.86 -12.65
N GLY A 38 -2.21 -10.35 -11.65
CA GLY A 38 -2.72 -9.42 -10.66
C GLY A 38 -2.78 -7.95 -11.10
N GLY A 39 -2.37 -7.63 -12.34
CA GLY A 39 -2.15 -6.27 -12.82
C GLY A 39 -0.92 -5.61 -12.20
N VAL A 40 -0.80 -4.30 -12.41
CA VAL A 40 0.29 -3.45 -11.88
C VAL A 40 -0.28 -2.56 -10.78
N VAL A 41 0.31 -2.60 -9.58
CA VAL A 41 -0.10 -1.79 -8.43
C VAL A 41 1.03 -0.83 -8.04
N ALA A 42 0.75 0.47 -7.99
CA ALA A 42 1.69 1.44 -7.42
C ALA A 42 1.43 1.59 -5.92
N VAL A 43 2.41 1.27 -5.08
CA VAL A 43 2.34 1.46 -3.63
C VAL A 43 3.19 2.66 -3.24
N CYS A 44 2.52 3.67 -2.70
CA CYS A 44 3.07 4.98 -2.41
C CYS A 44 3.08 5.24 -0.91
N SER A 45 4.21 5.68 -0.34
CA SER A 45 4.29 6.13 1.05
C SER A 45 4.53 7.64 1.14
N ALA A 46 3.85 8.32 2.07
CA ALA A 46 4.05 9.76 2.28
C ALA A 46 5.40 10.05 2.93
N GLY A 47 5.80 9.26 3.92
CA GLY A 47 7.12 9.37 4.55
C GLY A 47 7.75 8.03 4.84
N THR A 48 8.94 8.09 5.44
CA THR A 48 9.68 6.91 5.90
C THR A 48 8.94 6.14 6.99
N ALA A 49 8.23 6.85 7.87
CA ALA A 49 7.47 6.22 8.96
C ALA A 49 6.29 5.37 8.45
N ASP A 50 5.77 5.67 7.26
CA ASP A 50 4.67 4.93 6.64
C ASP A 50 5.14 3.64 5.94
N ILE A 51 6.46 3.41 5.81
CA ILE A 51 7.04 2.32 5.01
C ILE A 51 6.61 0.94 5.49
N SER A 52 6.44 0.71 6.80
CA SER A 52 6.02 -0.62 7.28
C SER A 52 4.64 -1.00 6.76
N VAL A 53 3.69 -0.05 6.74
CA VAL A 53 2.33 -0.27 6.23
C VAL A 53 2.34 -0.32 4.70
N ALA A 54 3.20 0.46 4.05
CA ALA A 54 3.38 0.39 2.60
C ALA A 54 3.97 -0.96 2.15
N GLU A 55 4.98 -1.49 2.85
CA GLU A 55 5.53 -2.82 2.57
C GLU A 55 4.52 -3.92 2.87
N GLU A 56 3.66 -3.77 3.88
CA GLU A 56 2.55 -4.70 4.10
C GLU A 56 1.63 -4.75 2.86
N ALA A 57 1.23 -3.58 2.33
CA ALA A 57 0.42 -3.52 1.12
C ALA A 57 1.14 -4.08 -0.12
N ALA A 58 2.42 -3.76 -0.29
CA ALA A 58 3.23 -4.20 -1.42
C ALA A 58 3.41 -5.72 -1.43
N GLN A 59 3.86 -6.30 -0.31
CA GLN A 59 4.04 -7.74 -0.21
C GLN A 59 2.71 -8.50 -0.28
N THR A 60 1.62 -7.93 0.26
CA THR A 60 0.29 -8.50 0.08
C THR A 60 -0.08 -8.55 -1.40
N ALA A 61 0.09 -7.45 -2.14
CA ALA A 61 -0.23 -7.42 -3.56
C ALA A 61 0.64 -8.39 -4.39
N GLU A 62 1.94 -8.47 -4.11
CA GLU A 62 2.86 -9.43 -4.74
C GLU A 62 2.45 -10.88 -4.45
N TYR A 63 2.08 -11.18 -3.21
CA TYR A 63 1.61 -12.50 -2.79
C TYR A 63 0.37 -12.93 -3.58
N PHE A 64 -0.51 -11.99 -3.91
CA PHE A 64 -1.70 -12.24 -4.73
C PHE A 64 -1.46 -12.09 -6.25
N GLY A 65 -0.20 -11.96 -6.68
CA GLY A 65 0.21 -12.06 -8.08
C GLY A 65 0.24 -10.74 -8.86
N ALA A 66 0.15 -9.59 -8.18
CA ALA A 66 0.35 -8.29 -8.82
C ALA A 66 1.84 -7.99 -9.01
N GLU A 67 2.15 -7.19 -10.04
CA GLU A 67 3.43 -6.50 -10.14
C GLU A 67 3.35 -5.20 -9.33
N VAL A 68 4.33 -4.95 -8.45
CA VAL A 68 4.28 -3.79 -7.56
C VAL A 68 5.37 -2.79 -7.87
N ILE A 69 4.95 -1.54 -8.11
CA ILE A 69 5.81 -0.36 -8.21
C ILE A 69 5.84 0.29 -6.83
N ARG A 70 7.00 0.30 -6.17
CA ARG A 70 7.18 0.94 -4.86
C ARG A 70 7.67 2.37 -5.03
N VAL A 71 6.97 3.34 -4.46
CA VAL A 71 7.35 4.77 -4.50
C VAL A 71 7.28 5.34 -3.08
N TYR A 72 8.43 5.46 -2.42
CA TYR A 72 8.50 5.86 -1.02
C TYR A 72 8.91 7.31 -0.82
N ASP A 73 8.47 7.86 0.32
CA ASP A 73 8.79 9.22 0.76
C ASP A 73 8.43 10.29 -0.28
N ILE A 74 7.18 10.27 -0.73
CA ILE A 74 6.62 11.26 -1.68
C ILE A 74 5.55 12.15 -1.06
N GLY A 75 5.70 12.46 0.23
CA GLY A 75 4.76 13.26 1.01
C GLY A 75 4.58 14.68 0.49
N VAL A 76 3.46 15.29 0.88
CA VAL A 76 3.01 16.60 0.37
C VAL A 76 3.98 17.74 0.73
N SER A 77 4.69 17.65 1.87
CA SER A 77 5.72 18.64 2.25
C SER A 77 6.89 18.69 1.26
N GLY A 78 7.12 17.61 0.53
CA GLY A 78 8.13 17.49 -0.52
C GLY A 78 7.50 17.19 -1.87
N ILE A 79 6.43 17.91 -2.25
CA ILE A 79 5.60 17.60 -3.42
C ILE A 79 6.38 17.38 -4.73
N HIS A 80 7.53 18.02 -4.91
CA HIS A 80 8.42 17.82 -6.06
C HIS A 80 8.88 16.36 -6.21
N ARG A 81 9.07 15.62 -5.10
CA ARG A 81 9.42 14.19 -5.11
C ARG A 81 8.28 13.37 -5.71
N LEU A 82 7.05 13.65 -5.32
CA LEU A 82 5.85 13.05 -5.92
C LEU A 82 5.76 13.37 -7.41
N LEU A 83 5.86 14.65 -7.77
CA LEU A 83 5.73 15.10 -9.16
C LEU A 83 6.75 14.42 -10.09
N SER A 84 7.97 14.17 -9.60
CA SER A 84 9.01 13.46 -10.36
C SER A 84 8.70 11.98 -10.64
N LYS A 85 7.69 11.41 -9.98
CA LYS A 85 7.27 10.01 -10.08
C LYS A 85 5.86 9.84 -10.65
N VAL A 86 5.18 10.93 -11.03
CA VAL A 86 3.77 10.86 -11.47
C VAL A 86 3.59 9.92 -12.66
N ASP A 87 4.48 9.97 -13.65
CA ASP A 87 4.32 9.16 -14.87
C ASP A 87 4.43 7.65 -14.60
N ILE A 88 5.33 7.23 -13.69
CA ILE A 88 5.44 5.82 -13.30
C ILE A 88 4.27 5.38 -12.40
N ILE A 89 3.70 6.28 -11.60
CA ILE A 89 2.49 5.96 -10.82
C ILE A 89 1.29 5.79 -11.75
N ARG A 90 1.18 6.64 -12.79
CA ARG A 90 0.11 6.60 -13.81
C ARG A 90 0.12 5.35 -14.68
N SER A 91 1.24 4.63 -14.76
CA SER A 91 1.30 3.37 -15.51
C SER A 91 0.70 2.19 -14.75
N ALA A 92 0.38 2.33 -13.46
CA ALA A 92 -0.27 1.28 -12.68
C ALA A 92 -1.76 1.17 -13.01
N ASP A 93 -2.35 0.01 -12.73
CA ASP A 93 -3.78 -0.26 -12.83
C ASP A 93 -4.53 0.27 -11.59
N ALA A 94 -3.91 0.20 -10.42
CA ALA A 94 -4.42 0.72 -9.15
C ALA A 94 -3.27 1.35 -8.32
N VAL A 95 -3.61 2.30 -7.45
CA VAL A 95 -2.65 2.98 -6.57
C VAL A 95 -3.03 2.75 -5.12
N VAL A 96 -2.08 2.32 -4.28
CA VAL A 96 -2.20 2.34 -2.83
C VAL A 96 -1.42 3.53 -2.30
N ALA A 97 -2.08 4.39 -1.52
CA ALA A 97 -1.50 5.60 -0.97
C ALA A 97 -1.54 5.56 0.55
N VAL A 98 -0.37 5.46 1.17
CA VAL A 98 -0.19 5.26 2.62
C VAL A 98 0.30 6.56 3.26
N ALA A 99 -0.43 7.07 4.25
CA ALA A 99 -0.06 8.30 4.94
C ALA A 99 -0.64 8.43 6.36
N GLY A 100 0.20 8.82 7.31
CA GLY A 100 -0.21 9.07 8.70
C GLY A 100 -0.52 10.51 9.05
N MET A 101 0.44 11.43 8.91
CA MET A 101 0.39 12.80 9.46
C MET A 101 -0.92 13.57 9.18
N GLU A 102 -0.98 14.37 8.12
CA GLU A 102 -2.20 15.06 7.69
C GLU A 102 -3.07 14.18 6.79
N GLY A 103 -2.60 12.99 6.40
CA GLY A 103 -3.34 12.06 5.53
C GLY A 103 -3.61 12.61 4.11
N ALA A 104 -2.84 13.61 3.65
CA ALA A 104 -3.13 14.35 2.43
C ALA A 104 -2.68 13.67 1.12
N LEU A 105 -1.74 12.70 1.18
CA LEU A 105 -1.18 12.06 -0.01
C LEU A 105 -2.23 11.45 -0.96
N PRO A 106 -3.24 10.69 -0.50
CA PRO A 106 -4.23 10.09 -1.39
C PRO A 106 -5.04 11.14 -2.16
N THR A 107 -5.39 12.27 -1.52
CA THR A 107 -6.10 13.39 -2.17
C THR A 107 -5.30 13.96 -3.31
N VAL A 108 -4.00 14.18 -3.10
CA VAL A 108 -3.11 14.69 -4.16
C VAL A 108 -2.98 13.69 -5.30
N LEU A 109 -2.79 12.40 -4.99
CA LEU A 109 -2.69 11.35 -6.00
C LEU A 109 -3.99 11.22 -6.80
N GLY A 110 -5.17 11.28 -6.17
CA GLY A 110 -6.46 11.24 -6.85
C GLY A 110 -6.68 12.39 -7.84
N GLY A 111 -5.99 13.52 -7.67
CA GLY A 111 -5.96 14.61 -8.66
C GLY A 111 -4.96 14.41 -9.81
N LEU A 112 -3.99 13.50 -9.65
CA LEU A 112 -2.88 13.31 -10.59
C LEU A 112 -3.00 12.02 -11.40
N VAL A 113 -3.73 11.02 -10.92
CA VAL A 113 -3.92 9.72 -11.58
C VAL A 113 -5.37 9.53 -12.00
N ARG A 114 -5.59 8.74 -13.05
CA ARG A 114 -6.93 8.33 -13.50
C ARG A 114 -7.42 7.02 -12.87
N ASN A 115 -6.52 6.35 -12.17
CA ASN A 115 -6.71 5.01 -11.62
C ASN A 115 -7.31 5.07 -10.20
N PRO A 116 -8.01 4.02 -9.74
CA PRO A 116 -8.49 3.96 -8.37
C PRO A 116 -7.34 4.11 -7.35
N VAL A 117 -7.56 4.94 -6.33
CA VAL A 117 -6.62 5.18 -5.23
C VAL A 117 -7.19 4.56 -3.95
N ILE A 118 -6.50 3.57 -3.41
CA ILE A 118 -6.80 2.98 -2.10
C ILE A 118 -5.97 3.71 -1.05
N ALA A 119 -6.65 4.51 -0.25
CA ALA A 119 -6.05 5.30 0.82
C ALA A 119 -5.91 4.47 2.11
N VAL A 120 -4.70 4.39 2.64
CA VAL A 120 -4.38 3.69 3.89
C VAL A 120 -3.93 4.74 4.92
N PRO A 121 -4.83 5.13 5.84
CA PRO A 121 -4.42 5.95 6.96
C PRO A 121 -3.51 5.11 7.87
N THR A 122 -2.46 5.70 8.41
CA THR A 122 -1.60 5.00 9.37
C THR A 122 -1.66 5.65 10.73
N SER A 123 -1.36 4.88 11.78
CA SER A 123 -1.24 5.40 13.14
C SER A 123 0.04 6.20 13.40
N VAL A 124 0.93 6.34 12.40
CA VAL A 124 2.13 7.16 12.54
C VAL A 124 1.82 8.65 12.52
N GLY A 125 2.49 9.38 13.41
CA GLY A 125 2.32 10.81 13.60
C GLY A 125 2.39 11.19 15.08
N TYR A 126 2.38 12.49 15.37
CA TYR A 126 2.49 13.01 16.73
C TYR A 126 1.33 13.97 17.08
N GLY A 127 1.12 14.17 18.38
CA GLY A 127 0.16 15.14 18.90
C GLY A 127 -1.27 14.87 18.44
N ALA A 128 -1.81 15.78 17.63
CA ALA A 128 -3.19 15.72 17.13
C ALA A 128 -3.43 14.66 16.04
N ASN A 129 -2.50 13.72 15.83
CA ASN A 129 -2.72 12.61 14.92
C ASN A 129 -3.80 11.63 15.44
N PHE A 130 -3.92 11.49 16.77
CA PHE A 130 -4.86 10.59 17.46
C PHE A 130 -4.80 9.14 16.94
N HIS A 131 -3.59 8.56 16.87
CA HIS A 131 -3.36 7.19 16.40
C HIS A 131 -3.98 6.91 15.02
N GLY A 132 -3.84 7.85 14.09
CA GLY A 132 -4.34 7.74 12.72
C GLY A 132 -5.78 8.20 12.51
N LEU A 133 -6.52 8.56 13.57
CA LEU A 133 -7.91 9.04 13.44
C LEU A 133 -8.00 10.33 12.63
N SER A 134 -7.07 11.27 12.83
CA SER A 134 -7.00 12.49 12.01
C SER A 134 -6.78 12.16 10.53
N ALA A 135 -5.84 11.26 10.22
CA ALA A 135 -5.53 10.80 8.87
C ALA A 135 -6.76 10.15 8.21
N LEU A 136 -7.43 9.26 8.94
CA LEU A 136 -8.63 8.56 8.50
C LEU A 136 -9.74 9.55 8.15
N ILE A 137 -10.02 10.51 9.03
CA ILE A 137 -11.05 11.53 8.81
C ILE A 137 -10.68 12.40 7.61
N THR A 138 -9.41 12.81 7.46
CA THR A 138 -8.97 13.56 6.28
C THR A 138 -9.19 12.78 4.99
N MET A 139 -8.82 11.51 4.95
CA MET A 139 -8.95 10.67 3.75
C MET A 139 -10.41 10.42 3.39
N ILE A 140 -11.29 10.16 4.37
CA ILE A 140 -12.74 9.96 4.15
C ILE A 140 -13.41 11.26 3.67
N ASN A 141 -12.98 12.41 4.19
CA ASN A 141 -13.52 13.72 3.79
C ASN A 141 -12.93 14.25 2.47
N SER A 142 -12.07 13.48 1.79
CA SER A 142 -11.48 13.91 0.53
C SER A 142 -12.55 14.11 -0.54
N CYS A 143 -12.45 15.21 -1.28
CA CYS A 143 -13.29 15.49 -2.45
C CYS A 143 -12.70 14.94 -3.76
N ALA A 144 -11.50 14.37 -3.73
CA ALA A 144 -10.87 13.79 -4.91
C ALA A 144 -11.62 12.51 -5.32
N ASN A 145 -11.90 12.41 -6.62
CA ASN A 145 -12.62 11.27 -7.17
C ASN A 145 -11.74 10.01 -7.16
N GLY A 146 -12.38 8.86 -7.07
CA GLY A 146 -11.70 7.56 -7.19
C GLY A 146 -10.90 7.14 -5.96
N ILE A 147 -11.12 7.78 -4.81
CA ILE A 147 -10.52 7.39 -3.53
C ILE A 147 -11.44 6.43 -2.77
N SER A 148 -10.86 5.33 -2.30
CA SER A 148 -11.49 4.40 -1.34
C SER A 148 -10.59 4.26 -0.13
N VAL A 149 -11.14 4.37 1.08
CA VAL A 149 -10.36 4.36 2.33
C VAL A 149 -10.49 3.02 3.04
N VAL A 150 -9.38 2.46 3.51
CA VAL A 150 -9.36 1.27 4.38
C VAL A 150 -9.13 1.65 5.84
N ASN A 151 -9.24 0.68 6.75
CA ASN A 151 -8.93 0.89 8.16
C ASN A 151 -7.49 1.37 8.38
N ILE A 152 -7.27 1.99 9.55
CA ILE A 152 -5.95 2.44 9.99
C ILE A 152 -4.98 1.26 10.02
N ASP A 153 -3.79 1.48 9.47
CA ASP A 153 -2.70 0.51 9.33
C ASP A 153 -3.05 -0.74 8.51
N ASN A 154 -4.17 -0.74 7.78
CA ASN A 154 -4.61 -1.92 7.01
C ASN A 154 -3.97 -1.98 5.62
N GLY A 155 -2.65 -2.13 5.57
CA GLY A 155 -1.90 -2.35 4.34
C GLY A 155 -2.32 -3.63 3.64
N TYR A 156 -2.60 -4.70 4.39
CA TYR A 156 -3.13 -5.97 3.86
C TYR A 156 -4.40 -5.76 3.01
N GLY A 157 -5.42 -5.12 3.58
CA GLY A 157 -6.70 -4.89 2.90
C GLY A 157 -6.51 -4.06 1.63
N ALA A 158 -5.63 -3.06 1.69
CA ALA A 158 -5.33 -2.24 0.53
C ALA A 158 -4.61 -3.00 -0.59
N GLY A 159 -3.59 -3.78 -0.26
CA GLY A 159 -2.87 -4.63 -1.21
C GLY A 159 -3.79 -5.66 -1.89
N TYR A 160 -4.69 -6.27 -1.12
CA TYR A 160 -5.66 -7.22 -1.64
C TYR A 160 -6.67 -6.57 -2.60
N ILE A 161 -7.28 -5.44 -2.20
CA ILE A 161 -8.24 -4.70 -3.04
C ILE A 161 -7.57 -4.21 -4.33
N ALA A 162 -6.37 -3.62 -4.23
CA ALA A 162 -5.63 -3.14 -5.39
C ALA A 162 -5.34 -4.29 -6.38
N THR A 163 -5.01 -5.48 -5.88
CA THR A 163 -4.80 -6.67 -6.71
C THR A 163 -6.09 -7.15 -7.37
N GLN A 164 -7.24 -7.10 -6.69
CA GLN A 164 -8.52 -7.46 -7.34
C GLN A 164 -8.85 -6.49 -8.49
N ILE A 165 -8.63 -5.20 -8.28
CA ILE A 165 -8.78 -4.19 -9.33
C ILE A 165 -7.84 -4.47 -10.50
N GLY A 166 -6.57 -4.76 -10.20
CA GLY A 166 -5.57 -5.10 -11.22
C GLY A 166 -5.93 -6.35 -12.02
N ARG A 167 -6.49 -7.39 -11.38
CA ARG A 167 -7.01 -8.60 -12.07
C ARG A 167 -8.13 -8.26 -13.04
N LEU A 168 -9.10 -7.44 -12.61
CA LEU A 168 -10.21 -7.02 -13.47
C LEU A 168 -9.72 -6.18 -14.65
N ALA A 169 -8.74 -5.29 -14.43
CA ALA A 169 -8.12 -4.49 -15.49
C ALA A 169 -7.26 -5.35 -16.44
N ALA A 170 -6.58 -6.38 -15.95
CA ALA A 170 -5.79 -7.32 -16.76
C ALA A 170 -6.68 -8.27 -17.58
N ALA A 171 -7.80 -8.74 -17.02
CA ALA A 171 -8.75 -9.62 -17.73
C ALA A 171 -9.52 -8.91 -18.85
N GLY A 172 -9.63 -7.58 -18.79
CA GLY A 172 -10.25 -6.76 -19.85
C GLY A 172 -9.29 -6.28 -20.94
N ARG A 173 -8.00 -6.66 -20.89
CA ARG A 173 -6.99 -6.32 -21.90
C ARG A 173 -6.89 -7.35 -23.02
#